data_AF-A0A9D4XUZ5-F1
#
_entry.id   AF-A0A9D4XUZ5-F1
#
_cell.length_a   1.000
_cell.length_b   1.000
_cell.length_c   1.000
_cell.angle_alpha   90.00
_cell.angle_beta   90.00
_cell.angle_gamma   90.00
#
_symmetry.space_group_name_H-M   'P 1'
#
loop_
_entity.id
_entity.type
_entity.pdbx_description
1 polymer ?
#
loop_
_entity_poly.entity_id
_entity_poly.type
_entity_poly.pdbx_seq_one_letter_code
_entity_poly.pdbx_strand_id
1 'polypeptide(L)'
;MIKDGIVSLKEKNGSSQYAIVKFIKEKQKQLLGNFKKLLLQKLKKNVASGKLAKVKGSFKLSAAAKKPVVAKPKSKLGSTSVIQTRKEELKKAEYRICELGRMLDKSLMDKKEIKLDFEAQIHELRDAMKKCEEKLSREILQKEEAERNCHHLRY
;
A
#
# COMPACT_ATOMS: atom_id res chain seq x y z
N MET A 1 -8.93 -17.56 -2.18
CA MET A 1 -8.73 -16.60 -1.07
C MET A 1 -9.86 -15.58 -0.92
N ILE A 2 -10.04 -14.61 -1.84
CA ILE A 2 -11.06 -13.55 -1.66
C ILE A 2 -12.49 -14.09 -1.82
N LYS A 3 -12.73 -14.89 -2.87
CA LYS A 3 -14.04 -15.51 -3.12
C LYS A 3 -14.46 -16.41 -1.95
N ASP A 4 -13.54 -17.24 -1.46
CA ASP A 4 -13.77 -18.13 -0.32
C ASP A 4 -14.14 -17.34 0.94
N GLY A 5 -13.43 -16.24 1.23
CA GLY A 5 -13.78 -15.38 2.35
C GLY A 5 -15.19 -14.78 2.25
N ILE A 6 -15.62 -14.36 1.04
CA ILE A 6 -16.96 -13.83 0.82
C ILE A 6 -18.02 -14.93 0.97
N VAL A 7 -17.77 -16.12 0.44
CA VAL A 7 -18.70 -17.27 0.53
C VAL A 7 -18.79 -17.81 1.95
N SER A 8 -17.69 -17.86 2.70
CA SER A 8 -17.66 -18.38 4.08
C SER A 8 -18.36 -17.44 5.06
N LEU A 9 -18.29 -16.12 4.87
CA LEU A 9 -18.88 -15.16 5.80
C LEU A 9 -20.37 -14.88 5.54
N LYS A 10 -20.93 -15.30 4.39
CA LYS A 10 -22.36 -15.19 3.99
C LYS A 10 -23.07 -13.89 4.41
N GLU A 11 -22.37 -12.75 4.36
CA GLU A 11 -22.94 -11.47 4.76
C GLU A 11 -23.96 -10.96 3.72
N LYS A 12 -25.15 -10.53 4.18
CA LYS A 12 -26.28 -10.11 3.32
C LYS A 12 -25.90 -9.02 2.30
N ASN A 13 -24.98 -8.12 2.65
CA ASN A 13 -24.50 -7.03 1.79
C ASN A 13 -23.11 -7.31 1.18
N GLY A 14 -22.63 -8.56 1.25
CA GLY A 14 -21.25 -8.94 0.91
C GLY A 14 -20.24 -8.59 2.00
N SER A 15 -19.04 -9.14 1.90
CA SER A 15 -18.02 -9.01 2.95
C SER A 15 -17.23 -7.73 2.84
N SER A 16 -17.06 -7.06 3.99
CA SER A 16 -16.19 -5.88 4.08
C SER A 16 -14.71 -6.26 3.92
N GLN A 17 -13.88 -5.28 3.54
CA GLN A 17 -12.43 -5.48 3.47
C GLN A 17 -11.86 -6.03 4.78
N TYR A 18 -12.32 -5.51 5.92
CA TYR A 18 -11.83 -5.92 7.23
C TYR A 18 -12.16 -7.37 7.54
N ALA A 19 -13.40 -7.80 7.25
CA ALA A 19 -13.85 -9.17 7.48
C ALA A 19 -13.03 -10.18 6.64
N ILE A 20 -12.77 -9.85 5.37
CA ILE A 20 -11.94 -10.67 4.48
C ILE A 20 -10.48 -10.72 4.99
N VAL A 21 -9.93 -9.61 5.48
CA VAL A 21 -8.58 -9.59 6.09
C VAL A 21 -8.52 -10.50 7.30
N LYS A 22 -9.51 -10.43 8.19
CA LYS A 22 -9.57 -11.24 9.40
C LYS A 22 -9.63 -12.73 9.06
N PHE A 23 -10.51 -13.12 8.14
CA PHE A 23 -10.62 -14.50 7.68
C PHE A 23 -9.31 -15.05 7.08
N ILE A 24 -8.62 -14.24 6.25
CA ILE A 24 -7.37 -14.69 5.62
C ILE A 24 -6.23 -14.77 6.64
N LYS A 25 -6.19 -13.88 7.63
CA LYS A 25 -5.25 -13.95 8.76
C LYS A 25 -5.39 -15.21 9.58
N GLU A 26 -6.63 -15.61 9.85
CA GLU A 26 -6.90 -16.82 10.61
C GLU A 26 -6.58 -18.09 9.81
N LYS A 27 -6.76 -18.04 8.47
CA LYS A 27 -6.46 -19.18 7.59
C LYS A 27 -4.98 -19.33 7.23
N GLN A 28 -4.17 -18.27 7.25
CA GLN A 28 -2.77 -18.32 6.86
C GLN A 28 -1.83 -17.77 7.94
N LYS A 29 -0.97 -18.66 8.47
CA LYS A 29 0.04 -18.34 9.50
C LYS A 29 1.24 -17.55 8.98
N GLN A 30 1.46 -17.50 7.66
CA GLN A 30 2.53 -16.74 7.03
C GLN A 30 1.96 -15.64 6.15
N LEU A 31 1.77 -14.45 6.73
CA LEU A 31 1.33 -13.28 5.98
C LEU A 31 2.41 -12.21 6.00
N LEU A 32 2.83 -11.81 4.80
CA LEU A 32 3.64 -10.61 4.58
C LEU A 32 2.92 -9.41 5.20
N GLY A 33 3.65 -8.57 5.96
CA GLY A 33 3.08 -7.41 6.67
C GLY A 33 2.27 -6.46 5.76
N ASN A 34 2.57 -6.45 4.46
CA ASN A 34 1.90 -5.64 3.44
C ASN A 34 0.56 -6.18 2.91
N PHE A 35 0.06 -7.29 3.46
CA PHE A 35 -1.13 -7.98 2.96
C PHE A 35 -2.39 -7.08 2.84
N LYS A 36 -2.62 -6.17 3.79
CA LYS A 36 -3.78 -5.27 3.76
C LYS A 36 -3.81 -4.38 2.51
N LYS A 37 -2.65 -3.83 2.12
CA LYS A 37 -2.51 -2.96 0.92
C LYS A 37 -2.68 -3.78 -0.37
N LEU A 38 -2.07 -4.96 -0.42
CA LEU A 38 -2.17 -5.88 -1.57
C LEU A 38 -3.61 -6.40 -1.78
N LEU A 39 -4.31 -6.74 -0.70
CA LEU A 39 -5.70 -7.18 -0.77
C LEU A 39 -6.60 -6.08 -1.35
N LEU A 40 -6.43 -4.84 -0.90
CA LEU A 40 -7.19 -3.70 -1.42
C LEU A 40 -6.97 -3.51 -2.92
N GLN A 41 -5.72 -3.65 -3.39
CA GLN A 41 -5.40 -3.55 -4.81
C GLN A 41 -6.05 -4.69 -5.62
N LYS A 42 -6.03 -5.92 -5.11
CA LYS A 42 -6.73 -7.07 -5.73
C LYS A 42 -8.24 -6.86 -5.79
N LEU A 43 -8.85 -6.33 -4.73
CA LEU A 43 -10.29 -6.01 -4.70
C LEU A 43 -10.66 -4.94 -5.74
N LYS A 44 -9.87 -3.87 -5.87
CA LYS A 44 -10.08 -2.84 -6.90
C LYS A 44 -9.97 -3.41 -8.31
N LYS A 45 -8.93 -4.21 -8.58
CA LYS A 45 -8.77 -4.90 -9.88
C LYS A 45 -9.93 -5.84 -10.18
N ASN A 46 -10.43 -6.56 -9.18
CA ASN A 46 -11.56 -7.48 -9.35
C ASN A 46 -12.88 -6.75 -9.59
N VAL A 47 -13.09 -5.59 -8.96
CA VAL A 47 -14.23 -4.71 -9.26
C VAL A 47 -14.14 -4.15 -10.69
N ALA A 48 -12.95 -3.70 -11.11
CA ALA A 48 -12.73 -3.24 -12.48
C ALA A 48 -12.97 -4.37 -13.51
N SER A 49 -12.59 -5.60 -13.18
CA SER A 49 -12.85 -6.77 -14.03
C SER A 49 -14.32 -7.26 -14.01
N GLY A 50 -15.21 -6.61 -13.25
CA GLY A 50 -16.62 -6.98 -13.15
C GLY A 50 -16.93 -8.24 -12.33
N LYS A 51 -15.91 -8.90 -11.75
CA LYS A 51 -16.05 -10.13 -10.95
C LYS A 51 -16.63 -9.87 -9.55
N LEU A 52 -16.42 -8.67 -9.01
CA LEU A 52 -16.94 -8.23 -7.72
C LEU A 52 -17.71 -6.91 -7.90
N ALA A 53 -18.81 -6.75 -7.16
CA ALA A 53 -19.54 -5.49 -7.09
C ALA A 53 -19.31 -4.82 -5.73
N LYS A 54 -19.05 -3.51 -5.74
CA LYS A 54 -18.89 -2.72 -4.52
C LYS A 54 -20.26 -2.18 -4.09
N VAL A 55 -20.71 -2.49 -2.88
CA VAL A 55 -21.98 -2.01 -2.31
C VAL A 55 -21.69 -1.39 -0.94
N LYS A 56 -21.88 -0.07 -0.81
CA LYS A 56 -21.70 0.68 0.46
C LYS A 56 -20.38 0.36 1.20
N GLY A 57 -19.29 0.10 0.46
CA GLY A 57 -17.97 -0.25 1.03
C GLY A 57 -17.70 -1.73 1.25
N SER A 58 -18.70 -2.60 1.08
CA SER A 58 -18.56 -4.06 1.06
C SER A 58 -18.41 -4.60 -0.37
N PHE A 59 -17.86 -5.80 -0.50
CA PHE A 59 -17.65 -6.48 -1.77
C PHE A 59 -18.52 -7.73 -1.85
N LYS A 60 -19.40 -7.79 -2.85
CA LYS A 60 -20.21 -8.96 -3.16
C LYS A 60 -19.73 -9.62 -4.45
N LEU A 61 -19.96 -10.92 -4.59
CA LEU A 61 -19.79 -11.60 -5.87
C LEU A 61 -20.80 -11.00 -6.86
N SER A 62 -20.30 -10.55 -8.00
CA SER A 62 -21.15 -10.04 -9.07
C SER A 62 -21.87 -11.22 -9.70
N ALA A 63 -23.14 -11.43 -9.35
CA ALA A 63 -24.05 -12.19 -10.20
C ALA A 63 -24.30 -11.31 -11.42
N ALA A 64 -24.03 -11.84 -12.62
CA ALA A 64 -24.13 -11.10 -13.87
C ALA A 64 -25.44 -10.29 -13.95
N ALA A 65 -25.30 -9.04 -14.41
CA ALA A 65 -26.34 -8.08 -14.77
C ALA A 65 -27.20 -7.50 -13.61
N LYS A 66 -27.05 -6.18 -13.38
CA LYS A 66 -28.10 -5.14 -13.56
C LYS A 66 -27.58 -3.77 -13.09
N LYS A 67 -27.65 -2.78 -13.99
CA LYS A 67 -27.32 -1.35 -13.79
C LYS A 67 -28.40 -0.69 -12.91
N PRO A 68 -28.09 0.28 -12.02
CA PRO A 68 -29.13 1.08 -11.36
C PRO A 68 -29.37 2.40 -12.10
N VAL A 69 -30.65 2.70 -12.27
CA VAL A 69 -31.27 3.87 -12.89
C VAL A 69 -31.25 5.07 -11.94
N VAL A 70 -31.07 6.25 -12.54
CA VAL A 70 -31.06 7.60 -11.96
C VAL A 70 -32.45 7.99 -11.42
N ALA A 71 -32.50 8.59 -10.22
CA ALA A 71 -33.69 9.29 -9.72
C ALA A 71 -33.34 10.74 -9.34
N LYS A 72 -33.97 11.70 -10.04
CA LYS A 72 -34.00 13.15 -9.74
C LYS A 72 -34.97 13.43 -8.57
N PRO A 73 -34.75 14.50 -7.79
CA PRO A 73 -35.88 15.25 -7.22
C PRO A 73 -35.88 16.76 -7.53
N LYS A 74 -37.10 17.27 -7.70
CA LYS A 74 -37.52 18.67 -7.94
C LYS A 74 -37.43 19.54 -6.67
N SER A 75 -37.38 20.85 -6.91
CA SER A 75 -37.24 21.98 -5.99
C SER A 75 -38.52 22.39 -5.23
N LYS A 76 -38.41 23.02 -4.04
CA LYS A 76 -38.68 24.46 -3.77
C LYS A 76 -38.77 24.85 -2.26
N LEU A 77 -38.16 26.01 -1.96
CA LEU A 77 -38.37 27.06 -0.92
C LEU A 77 -38.10 26.84 0.60
N GLY A 78 -37.25 27.73 1.15
CA GLY A 78 -37.03 27.97 2.59
C GLY A 78 -35.80 28.86 2.89
N SER A 79 -35.74 30.12 2.43
CA SER A 79 -34.47 30.86 2.26
C SER A 79 -33.71 31.25 3.55
N THR A 80 -34.30 31.22 4.75
CA THR A 80 -33.54 31.50 5.98
C THR A 80 -32.85 30.24 6.54
N SER A 81 -33.44 29.06 6.32
CA SER A 81 -32.84 27.77 6.66
C SER A 81 -31.70 27.38 5.71
N VAL A 82 -31.74 27.88 4.47
CA VAL A 82 -30.76 27.61 3.40
C VAL A 82 -29.41 28.27 3.69
N ILE A 83 -29.37 29.41 4.38
CA ILE A 83 -28.10 30.10 4.69
C ILE A 83 -27.35 29.37 5.82
N GLN A 84 -28.05 28.87 6.85
CA GLN A 84 -27.44 28.07 7.91
C GLN A 84 -26.96 26.71 7.39
N THR A 85 -27.81 26.00 6.63
CA THR A 85 -27.41 24.73 6.00
C THR A 85 -26.26 24.92 5.01
N ARG A 86 -26.23 25.99 4.21
CA ARG A 86 -25.07 26.28 3.33
C ARG A 86 -23.80 26.63 4.10
N LYS A 87 -23.86 27.36 5.21
CA LYS A 87 -22.69 27.64 6.06
C LYS A 87 -22.14 26.36 6.68
N GLU A 88 -23.01 25.45 7.08
CA GLU A 88 -22.64 24.18 7.69
C GLU A 88 -22.12 23.17 6.66
N GLU A 89 -22.69 23.17 5.45
CA GLU A 89 -22.13 22.46 4.29
C GLU A 89 -20.77 23.02 3.86
N LEU A 90 -20.56 24.34 3.93
CA LEU A 90 -19.27 24.96 3.65
C LEU A 90 -18.22 24.55 4.69
N LYS A 91 -18.56 24.59 5.97
CA LYS A 91 -17.68 24.12 7.06
C LYS A 91 -17.36 22.62 6.92
N LYS A 92 -18.34 21.82 6.50
CA LYS A 92 -18.17 20.38 6.25
C LYS A 92 -17.34 20.11 5.00
N ALA A 93 -17.43 20.96 3.98
CA ALA A 93 -16.62 20.91 2.78
C ALA A 93 -15.15 21.31 3.10
N GLU A 94 -14.94 22.37 3.87
CA GLU A 94 -13.62 22.80 4.36
C GLU A 94 -12.95 21.71 5.20
N TYR A 95 -13.70 21.06 6.10
CA TYR A 95 -13.20 19.93 6.88
C TYR A 95 -12.81 18.74 5.98
N ARG A 96 -13.60 18.46 4.94
CA ARG A 96 -13.27 17.41 3.96
C ARG A 96 -12.02 17.76 3.15
N ILE A 97 -11.85 19.00 2.74
CA ILE A 97 -10.67 19.47 2.01
C ILE A 97 -9.42 19.32 2.90
N CYS A 98 -9.51 19.71 4.17
CA CYS A 98 -8.43 19.56 5.14
C CYS A 98 -8.08 18.08 5.41
N GLU A 99 -9.09 17.21 5.48
CA GLU A 99 -8.91 15.77 5.66
C GLU A 99 -8.24 15.11 4.43
N LEU A 100 -8.66 15.51 3.22
CA LEU A 100 -8.04 15.06 1.97
C LEU A 100 -6.60 15.56 1.83
N GLY A 101 -6.32 16.80 2.25
CA GLY A 101 -4.95 17.35 2.30
C GLY A 101 -4.02 16.51 3.18
N ARG A 102 -4.45 16.23 4.42
CA ARG A 102 -3.70 15.35 5.35
C ARG A 102 -3.48 13.95 4.80
N MET A 103 -4.45 13.39 4.08
CA MET A 103 -4.28 12.09 3.42
C MET A 103 -3.24 12.13 2.30
N LEU A 104 -3.20 13.21 1.52
CA LEU A 104 -2.20 13.41 0.47
C LEU A 104 -0.81 13.54 1.09
N ASP A 105 -0.64 14.40 2.09
CA ASP A 105 0.63 14.61 2.79
C ASP A 105 1.16 13.32 3.41
N LYS A 106 0.29 12.54 4.07
CA LYS A 106 0.68 11.24 4.63
C LYS A 106 1.14 10.25 3.56
N SER A 107 0.44 10.21 2.42
CA SER A 107 0.87 9.37 1.29
C SER A 107 2.18 9.83 0.65
N LEU A 108 2.49 11.11 0.76
CA LEU A 108 3.70 11.73 0.24
C LEU A 108 4.88 11.48 1.18
N MET A 109 4.66 11.51 2.50
CA MET A 109 5.64 11.13 3.51
C MET A 109 5.95 9.63 3.47
N ASP A 110 4.95 8.76 3.34
CA ASP A 110 5.17 7.31 3.16
C ASP A 110 6.08 7.03 1.94
N LYS A 111 5.90 7.80 0.83
CA LYS A 111 6.76 7.68 -0.36
C LYS A 111 8.17 8.21 -0.14
N LYS A 112 8.31 9.30 0.62
CA LYS A 112 9.63 9.89 0.96
C LYS A 112 10.40 8.99 1.92
N GLU A 113 9.76 8.43 2.94
CA GLU A 113 10.37 7.47 3.87
C GLU A 113 10.87 6.23 3.12
N ILE A 114 10.02 5.63 2.28
CA ILE A 114 10.42 4.47 1.47
C ILE A 114 11.62 4.81 0.57
N LYS A 115 11.65 6.03 -0.01
CA LYS A 115 12.77 6.46 -0.83
C LYS A 115 14.06 6.62 0.00
N LEU A 116 13.95 7.18 1.20
CA LEU A 116 15.06 7.37 2.13
C LEU A 116 15.64 6.03 2.59
N ASP A 117 14.78 5.05 2.88
CA ASP A 117 15.18 3.70 3.30
C ASP A 117 15.96 2.97 2.20
N PHE A 118 15.53 3.11 0.93
CA PHE A 118 16.25 2.52 -0.20
C PHE A 118 17.57 3.24 -0.50
N GLU A 119 17.62 4.57 -0.37
CA GLU A 119 18.87 5.34 -0.52
C GLU A 119 19.89 4.98 0.57
N ALA A 120 19.44 4.77 1.81
CA ALA A 120 20.29 4.30 2.91
C ALA A 120 20.87 2.90 2.65
N GLN A 121 20.03 1.96 2.19
CA GLN A 121 20.50 0.60 1.82
C GLN A 121 21.53 0.64 0.68
N ILE A 122 21.36 1.52 -0.30
CA ILE A 122 22.33 1.69 -1.40
C ILE A 122 23.66 2.22 -0.87
N HIS A 123 23.64 3.13 0.10
CA HIS A 123 24.86 3.68 0.69
C HIS A 123 25.62 2.63 1.49
N GLU A 124 24.93 1.84 2.32
CA GLU A 124 25.54 0.72 3.06
C GLU A 124 26.18 -0.30 2.12
N LEU A 125 25.50 -0.65 1.03
CA LEU A 125 26.04 -1.57 0.02
C LEU A 125 27.29 -1.00 -0.66
N ARG A 126 27.31 0.30 -0.95
CA ARG A 126 28.48 0.98 -1.54
C ARG A 126 29.67 0.96 -0.59
N ASP A 127 29.45 1.22 0.70
CA ASP A 127 30.50 1.21 1.72
C ASP A 127 31.05 -0.21 1.94
N ALA A 128 30.19 -1.23 1.91
CA ALA A 128 30.59 -2.63 1.96
C ALA A 128 31.45 -3.04 0.74
N MET A 129 31.09 -2.61 -0.46
CA MET A 129 31.86 -2.84 -1.68
C MET A 129 33.26 -2.22 -1.59
N LYS A 130 33.34 -0.95 -1.16
CA LYS A 130 34.61 -0.24 -0.99
C LYS A 130 35.52 -0.94 0.03
N LYS A 131 34.94 -1.43 1.14
CA LYS A 131 35.68 -2.20 2.15
C LYS A 131 36.19 -3.54 1.62
N CYS A 132 35.42 -4.21 0.74
CA CYS A 132 35.88 -5.42 0.05
C CYS A 132 37.05 -5.13 -0.89
N GLU A 133 36.98 -4.05 -1.68
CA GLU A 133 38.08 -3.63 -2.56
C GLU A 133 39.37 -3.35 -1.77
N GLU A 134 39.28 -2.60 -0.66
CA GLU A 134 40.44 -2.33 0.20
C GLU A 134 41.01 -3.59 0.87
N LYS A 135 40.16 -4.59 1.15
CA LYS A 135 40.62 -5.86 1.71
C LYS A 135 41.35 -6.69 0.65
N LEU A 136 40.80 -6.74 -0.57
CA LEU A 136 41.42 -7.43 -1.69
C LEU A 136 42.80 -6.84 -2.02
N SER A 137 42.92 -5.50 -2.05
CA SER A 137 44.20 -4.82 -2.28
C SER A 137 45.25 -5.15 -1.21
N ARG A 138 44.84 -5.28 0.06
CA ARG A 138 45.74 -5.68 1.16
C ARG A 138 46.22 -7.11 1.02
N GLU A 139 45.34 -8.03 0.64
CA GLU A 139 45.71 -9.43 0.43
C GLU A 139 46.66 -9.60 -0.77
N ILE A 140 46.49 -8.81 -1.83
CA ILE A 140 47.41 -8.80 -2.98
C ILE A 140 48.80 -8.32 -2.54
N LEU A 141 48.88 -7.20 -1.83
CA LEU A 141 50.14 -6.66 -1.30
C LEU A 141 50.86 -7.66 -0.38
N GLN A 142 50.13 -8.32 0.51
CA GLN A 142 50.70 -9.35 1.39
C GLN A 142 51.22 -10.56 0.62
N LYS A 143 50.54 -10.96 -0.46
CA LYS A 143 51.03 -12.04 -1.33
C LYS A 143 52.28 -11.63 -2.08
N GLU A 144 52.32 -10.43 -2.65
CA GLU A 144 53.53 -9.92 -3.34
C GLU A 144 54.72 -9.79 -2.38
N GLU A 145 54.51 -9.31 -1.16
CA GLU A 145 55.57 -9.23 -0.14
C GLU A 145 56.05 -10.62 0.29
N ALA A 146 55.14 -11.58 0.46
CA ALA A 146 55.51 -12.97 0.75
C ALA A 146 56.33 -13.60 -0.40
N GLU A 147 55.94 -13.35 -1.65
CA GLU A 147 56.67 -13.79 -2.83
C GLU A 147 58.07 -13.16 -2.91
N ARG A 148 58.21 -11.86 -2.64
CA ARG A 148 59.51 -11.18 -2.56
C ARG A 148 60.40 -11.75 -1.46
N ASN A 149 59.83 -12.03 -0.29
CA ASN A 149 60.57 -12.58 0.85
C ASN A 149 61.05 -14.03 0.58
N CYS A 150 60.19 -14.86 -0.03
CA CYS A 150 60.58 -16.20 -0.48
C CYS A 150 61.67 -16.18 -1.56
N HIS A 151 61.68 -15.18 -2.43
CA HIS A 151 62.74 -15.01 -3.44
C HIS A 151 64.07 -14.58 -2.82
N HIS A 152 64.05 -13.77 -1.75
CA HIS A 152 65.26 -13.36 -1.02
C HIS A 152 65.92 -14.51 -0.23
N LEU A 153 65.13 -15.47 0.28
CA LEU A 153 65.65 -16.68 0.97
C LEU A 153 66.15 -17.78 0.02
N ARG A 154 65.94 -17.63 -1.30
CA ARG A 154 66.39 -18.59 -2.33
C ARG A 154 67.71 -18.21 -3.00
N TYR A 155 68.25 -17.03 -2.73
CA TYR A 155 69.57 -16.55 -3.15
C TYR A 155 70.48 -16.42 -1.93
#